data_AF-A0A419RND9-F1
#
_entry.id   AF-A0A419RND9-F1
#
_cell.length_a   1.000
_cell.length_b   1.000
_cell.length_c   1.000
_cell.angle_alpha   90.00
_cell.angle_beta   90.00
_cell.angle_gamma   90.00
#
_symmetry.space_group_name_H-M   'P 1'
#
loop_
_entity.id
_entity.type
_entity.pdbx_description
1 polymer ?
#
loop_
_entity_poly.entity_id
_entity_poly.type
_entity_poly.pdbx_seq_one_letter_code
_entity_poly.pdbx_strand_id
1 'polypeptide(L)'
;MATRYVNKSRKDRDGDITALCNAGESWSPRLKADAISDIEGGSHSYHVSWSDGKVTQIRVVQGSNGKYLRTDRDDTTRNNLDDLPDC
;
A
#
# COMPACT_ATOMS: atom_id res chain seq x y z
N MET A 1 -12.93 10.79 -5.86
CA MET A 1 -12.57 9.46 -5.32
C MET A 1 -12.16 8.55 -6.46
N ALA A 2 -10.95 7.99 -6.40
CA ALA A 2 -10.44 7.07 -7.44
C ALA A 2 -9.76 5.86 -6.80
N THR A 3 -9.91 4.70 -7.44
CA THR A 3 -9.23 3.45 -7.08
C THR A 3 -7.86 3.40 -7.74
N ARG A 4 -6.80 3.28 -6.95
CA ARG A 4 -5.40 3.19 -7.40
C ARG A 4 -4.86 1.78 -7.17
N TYR A 5 -4.40 1.13 -8.23
CA TYR A 5 -3.81 -0.20 -8.14
C TYR A 5 -2.31 -0.11 -7.85
N VAL A 6 -1.83 -0.92 -6.90
CA VAL A 6 -0.44 -0.97 -6.45
C VAL A 6 0.14 -2.32 -6.84
N ASN A 7 1.32 -2.33 -7.45
CA ASN A 7 2.06 -3.56 -7.79
C ASN A 7 3.48 -3.59 -7.23
N LYS A 8 3.95 -2.47 -6.67
CA LYS A 8 5.26 -2.29 -6.05
C LYS A 8 5.13 -1.43 -4.80
N SER A 9 6.07 -1.56 -3.88
CA SER A 9 6.16 -0.69 -2.70
C SER A 9 7.61 -0.35 -2.40
N ARG A 10 7.88 0.93 -2.13
CA ARG A 10 9.21 1.37 -1.71
C ARG A 10 9.39 1.09 -0.23
N LYS A 11 10.56 0.56 0.14
CA LYS A 11 10.93 0.29 1.53
C LYS A 11 12.19 1.06 1.91
N ASP A 12 12.33 1.39 3.19
CA ASP A 12 13.62 1.85 3.71
C ASP A 12 14.52 0.66 4.09
N ARG A 13 15.66 0.96 4.70
CA ARG A 13 16.67 -0.04 5.08
C ARG A 13 16.16 -1.07 6.09
N ASP A 14 15.19 -0.69 6.92
CA ASP A 14 14.65 -1.52 7.99
C ASP A 14 13.39 -2.28 7.53
N GLY A 15 12.98 -2.08 6.27
CA GLY A 15 11.85 -2.74 5.64
C GLY A 15 10.54 -1.96 5.75
N ASP A 16 10.55 -0.75 6.31
CA ASP A 16 9.34 0.05 6.46
C ASP A 16 8.86 0.59 5.10
N ILE A 17 7.57 0.44 4.84
CA ILE A 17 6.93 0.98 3.63
C ILE A 17 6.99 2.51 3.65
N THR A 18 7.64 3.10 2.65
CA THR A 18 7.76 4.56 2.49
C THR A 18 6.94 5.09 1.31
N ALA A 19 6.61 4.25 0.33
CA ALA A 19 5.73 4.64 -0.79
C ALA A 19 4.99 3.46 -1.43
N LEU A 20 3.82 3.75 -2.02
CA LEU A 20 3.07 2.86 -2.91
C LEU A 20 3.38 3.18 -4.37
N CYS A 21 3.57 2.15 -5.19
CA CYS A 21 4.00 2.31 -6.57
C CYS A 21 3.16 1.52 -7.56
N ASN A 22 3.00 2.11 -8.75
CA ASN A 22 2.56 1.45 -9.95
C ASN A 22 3.17 2.16 -11.17
N ALA A 23 4.09 1.48 -11.86
CA ALA A 23 4.84 2.06 -12.96
C ALA A 23 3.90 2.56 -14.08
N GLY A 24 4.13 3.79 -14.56
CA GLY A 24 3.33 4.41 -15.63
C GLY A 24 2.11 5.19 -15.12
N GLU A 25 1.76 5.09 -13.84
CA GLU A 25 0.67 5.87 -13.25
C GLU A 25 1.14 7.26 -12.81
N SER A 26 0.35 8.30 -13.11
CA SER A 26 0.69 9.69 -12.78
C SER A 26 0.75 10.01 -11.29
N TRP A 27 0.12 9.19 -10.45
CA TRP A 27 0.15 9.33 -8.99
C TRP A 27 1.33 8.60 -8.34
N SER A 28 2.06 7.77 -9.10
CA SER A 28 3.14 6.93 -8.60
C SER A 28 4.50 7.61 -8.73
N PRO A 29 5.38 7.54 -7.71
CA PRO A 29 5.16 6.94 -6.40
C PRO A 29 4.31 7.84 -5.49
N ARG A 30 3.45 7.23 -4.66
CA ARG A 30 2.73 7.95 -3.60
C ARG A 30 3.36 7.67 -2.25
N LEU A 31 3.79 8.71 -1.53
CA LEU A 31 4.40 8.55 -0.21
C LEU A 31 3.42 7.94 0.82
N LYS A 32 3.95 7.22 1.82
CA LYS A 32 3.16 6.62 2.90
C LYS A 32 2.26 7.64 3.59
N ALA A 33 2.80 8.82 3.94
CA ALA A 33 2.03 9.87 4.60
C ALA A 33 0.85 10.36 3.74
N ASP A 34 1.10 10.58 2.45
CA ASP A 34 0.06 11.01 1.51
C ASP A 34 -1.00 9.92 1.27
N ALA A 35 -0.58 8.67 1.13
CA ALA A 35 -1.50 7.54 0.99
C ALA A 35 -2.37 7.34 2.24
N ILE A 36 -1.81 7.53 3.44
CA ILE A 36 -2.59 7.53 4.69
C ILE A 36 -3.62 8.66 4.67
N SER A 37 -3.21 9.89 4.34
CA SER A 37 -4.11 11.04 4.26
C SER A 37 -5.22 10.83 3.22
N ASP A 38 -4.89 10.21 2.07
CA ASP A 38 -5.86 9.91 1.02
C ASP A 38 -6.93 8.92 1.48
N ILE A 39 -6.52 7.86 2.18
CA ILE A 39 -7.41 6.80 2.67
C ILE A 39 -8.31 7.35 3.77
N GLU A 40 -7.74 8.03 4.78
CA GLU A 40 -8.51 8.57 5.90
C GLU A 40 -9.42 9.73 5.50
N GLY A 41 -8.97 10.55 4.54
CA GLY A 41 -9.76 11.61 3.95
C GLY A 41 -10.76 11.14 2.89
N GLY A 42 -10.79 9.84 2.55
CA GLY A 42 -11.69 9.30 1.52
C GLY A 42 -11.43 9.83 0.10
N SER A 43 -10.26 10.42 -0.15
CA SER A 43 -9.91 11.00 -1.46
C SER A 43 -9.56 9.92 -2.48
N HIS A 44 -8.86 8.87 -2.06
CA HIS A 44 -8.48 7.73 -2.91
C HIS A 44 -8.50 6.42 -2.11
N SER A 45 -8.80 5.32 -2.80
CA SER A 45 -8.62 3.97 -2.28
C SER A 45 -7.44 3.31 -2.98
N TYR A 46 -6.71 2.46 -2.26
CA TYR A 46 -5.56 1.74 -2.79
C TYR A 46 -5.78 0.25 -2.71
N HIS A 47 -5.41 -0.47 -3.76
CA HIS A 47 -5.60 -1.91 -3.84
C HIS A 47 -4.36 -2.56 -4.45
N VAL A 48 -3.89 -3.65 -3.85
CA VAL A 48 -2.83 -4.47 -4.45
C VAL A 48 -3.44 -5.41 -5.47
N SER A 49 -2.88 -5.43 -6.67
CA SER A 49 -3.21 -6.41 -7.71
C SER A 49 -2.16 -7.52 -7.70
N TRP A 50 -2.57 -8.74 -7.34
CA TRP A 50 -1.67 -9.90 -7.25
C TRP A 50 -1.55 -10.62 -8.59
N SER A 51 -0.46 -11.37 -8.77
CA SER A 51 -0.23 -12.15 -9.99
C SER A 51 -1.25 -13.27 -10.22
N ASP A 52 -1.94 -13.72 -9.18
CA ASP A 52 -3.03 -14.71 -9.26
C ASP A 52 -4.38 -14.08 -9.62
N GLY A 53 -4.41 -12.78 -9.96
CA GLY A 53 -5.61 -12.04 -10.34
C GLY A 53 -6.45 -11.56 -9.16
N LYS A 54 -6.04 -11.83 -7.92
CA LYS A 54 -6.73 -11.31 -6.74
C LYS A 54 -6.42 -9.83 -6.53
N VAL A 55 -7.36 -9.15 -5.89
CA VAL A 55 -7.22 -7.74 -5.50
C VAL A 55 -7.51 -7.62 -4.00
N THR A 56 -6.58 -7.03 -3.25
CA THR A 56 -6.78 -6.76 -1.81
C THR A 56 -6.67 -5.28 -1.53
N GLN A 57 -7.60 -4.75 -0.74
CA GLN A 57 -7.58 -3.35 -0.34
C GLN A 57 -6.43 -3.09 0.65
N ILE A 58 -5.79 -1.94 0.51
CA ILE A 58 -4.84 -1.39 1.47
C ILE A 58 -5.60 -0.53 2.46
N ARG A 59 -5.35 -0.75 3.76
CA ARG A 59 -5.95 0.00 4.86
C ARG A 59 -4.88 0.63 5.74
N VAL A 60 -5.28 1.69 6.43
CA VAL A 60 -4.48 2.35 7.46
C VAL A 60 -4.74 1.64 8.79
N VAL A 61 -3.68 1.30 9.51
CA VAL A 61 -3.74 0.77 10.87
C VAL A 61 -2.97 1.66 11.81
N GLN A 62 -3.56 1.89 12.98
CA GLN A 62 -2.91 2.57 14.10
C GLN A 62 -2.02 1.57 14.86
N GLY A 63 -0.70 1.69 14.69
CA GLY A 63 0.29 0.94 15.46
C GLY A 63 0.81 1.71 16.67
N SER A 64 1.63 1.05 17.51
CA SER A 64 2.29 1.66 18.67
C SER A 64 3.28 2.76 18.29
N ASN A 65 3.91 2.64 17.12
CA ASN A 65 4.89 3.60 16.59
C ASN A 65 4.28 4.55 15.54
N GLY A 66 2.95 4.64 15.47
CA GLY A 66 2.22 5.47 14.51
C GLY A 66 1.47 4.66 13.46
N LYS A 67 0.86 5.39 12.51
CA LYS A 67 0.03 4.80 11.46
C LYS A 67 0.89 4.12 10.40
N TYR A 68 0.43 2.99 9.91
CA TYR A 68 1.07 2.26 8.81
C TYR A 68 0.04 1.68 7.85
N LEU A 69 0.51 1.35 6.65
CA LEU A 69 -0.30 0.77 5.58
C LEU A 69 -0.15 -0.74 5.62
N ARG A 70 -1.25 -1.47 5.43
CA ARG A 70 -1.25 -2.92 5.26
C ARG A 70 -2.31 -3.34 4.25
N THR A 71 -2.10 -4.48 3.63
CA THR A 71 -3.17 -5.26 2.99
C THR A 71 -3.82 -6.17 4.03
N ASP A 72 -5.12 -6.43 3.90
CA ASP A 72 -5.71 -7.59 4.56
C ASP A 72 -5.63 -8.79 3.63
N ARG A 73 -4.88 -9.80 4.07
CA ARG A 73 -5.18 -11.17 3.72
C ARG A 73 -5.39 -11.88 5.04
N ASP A 74 -6.63 -12.26 5.33
CA ASP A 74 -7.01 -12.90 6.57
C ASP A 74 -6.05 -14.03 6.98
N ASP A 75 -5.85 -14.16 8.30
CA ASP A 75 -5.20 -15.25 9.02
C ASP A 75 -3.84 -15.76 8.52
N THR A 76 -3.17 -15.01 7.63
CA THR A 76 -1.87 -15.39 7.09
C THR A 76 -0.85 -14.28 7.25
N THR A 77 0.38 -14.64 7.64
CA THR A 77 1.51 -13.71 7.74
C THR A 77 2.12 -13.34 6.40
N ARG A 78 1.62 -13.91 5.29
CA ARG A 78 2.15 -13.77 3.93
C ARG A 78 1.08 -13.18 3.06
N ASN A 79 1.14 -11.88 2.80
CA ASN A 79 0.56 -11.08 1.71
C ASN A 79 0.47 -9.63 2.21
N ASN A 80 1.62 -9.14 2.66
CA ASN A 80 1.80 -7.78 3.13
C ASN A 80 2.31 -6.92 1.96
N LEU A 81 2.24 -5.60 2.13
CA LEU A 81 2.93 -4.66 1.23
C LEU A 81 4.44 -4.95 1.14
N ASP A 82 5.00 -5.63 2.14
CA ASP A 82 6.40 -6.06 2.19
C ASP A 82 6.75 -7.12 1.15
N ASP A 83 5.77 -7.92 0.73
CA ASP A 83 5.96 -8.98 -0.27
C ASP A 83 6.01 -8.42 -1.71
N LEU A 84 5.67 -7.13 -1.89
CA LEU A 84 5.72 -6.48 -3.19
C LEU A 84 7.15 -6.11 -3.60
N PRO A 85 7.50 -6.24 -4.90
CA PRO A 85 8.79 -5.81 -5.39
C PRO A 85 9.01 -4.31 -5.16
N ASP A 86 10.29 -3.93 -5.06
CA ASP A 86 10.70 -2.56 -4.77
C ASP A 86 10.58 -1.61 -5.98
N CYS A 87 10.51 -0.31 -5.66
CA CYS A 87 10.52 0.85 -6.55
C CYS A 87 11.23 2.03 -5.84
#